data_AF-A0A925BMR7-F1
#
_entry.id   AF-A0A925BMR7-F1
#
_cell.length_a   1.000
_cell.length_b   1.000
_cell.length_c   1.000
_cell.angle_alpha   90.00
_cell.angle_beta   90.00
_cell.angle_gamma   90.00
#
_symmetry.space_group_name_H-M   'P 1'
#
loop_
_entity.id
_entity.type
_entity.pdbx_description
1 polymer ?
#
loop_
_entity_poly.entity_id
_entity_poly.type
_entity_poly.pdbx_seq_one_letter_code
_entity_poly.pdbx_strand_id
1 'polypeptide(L)'
;IPHFAFTHHRIGIHRAIPAVTVEKADADDLVLVPGSPAAAPLEELRNRGLGYLQVSDATAQASRIPEYRAKAEQLLLQFKRDGGKDSEVDAALARLQWGVDPQKMLRSAQAVVAAKNTSPEAWATACFTLGGTYYELNRPAEARPWLERTLTLRPTAEVYYMLSDCLDFGGERAAAIQAARRACELAPDRPRYCDQLIHLLTKAGEFAEVETLRPRLHELIQYRRRVDPPR
;
A
#
# COMPACT_ATOMS: atom_id res chain seq x y z
N ILE A 1 7.64 13.13 5.41
CA ILE A 1 7.31 12.97 3.97
C ILE A 1 5.81 13.20 3.85
N PRO A 2 5.34 14.23 3.13
CA PRO A 2 3.91 14.43 2.96
C PRO A 2 3.37 13.30 2.09
N HIS A 3 2.41 12.54 2.61
CA HIS A 3 1.64 11.59 1.81
C HIS A 3 0.60 12.40 1.05
N PHE A 4 0.80 12.59 -0.25
CA PHE A 4 -0.24 13.10 -1.14
C PHE A 4 -1.22 11.97 -1.44
N ALA A 5 -2.36 11.99 -0.76
CA ALA A 5 -3.51 11.17 -1.12
C ALA A 5 -4.20 11.79 -2.34
N PHE A 6 -3.95 11.24 -3.53
CA PHE A 6 -4.75 11.59 -4.71
C PHE A 6 -6.11 10.90 -4.61
N THR A 7 -7.12 11.64 -4.15
CA THR A 7 -8.51 11.23 -4.30
C THR A 7 -8.93 11.51 -5.75
N HIS A 8 -9.27 10.45 -6.49
CA HIS A 8 -9.89 10.60 -7.80
C HIS A 8 -11.31 11.13 -7.60
N HIS A 9 -11.48 12.44 -7.70
CA HIS A 9 -12.80 13.04 -7.80
C HIS A 9 -13.36 12.69 -9.17
N ARG A 10 -14.34 11.76 -9.22
CA ARG A 10 -15.30 11.77 -10.33
C ARG A 10 -16.04 13.10 -10.22
N ILE A 11 -15.68 14.06 -11.08
CA ILE A 11 -16.38 15.33 -11.17
C ILE A 11 -17.77 15.02 -11.76
N GLY A 12 -18.73 14.77 -10.88
CA GLY A 12 -20.15 14.82 -11.23
C GLY A 12 -20.53 16.27 -11.47
N ILE A 13 -21.13 16.57 -12.62
CA ILE A 13 -21.73 17.88 -12.88
C ILE A 13 -22.94 18.00 -11.95
N HIS A 14 -22.77 18.71 -10.82
CA HIS A 14 -23.85 18.94 -9.86
C HIS A 14 -24.78 20.04 -10.37
N ARG A 15 -26.01 19.68 -10.78
CA ARG A 15 -27.15 20.59 -10.59
C ARG A 15 -27.45 20.60 -9.09
N ALA A 16 -27.64 21.79 -8.52
CA ALA A 16 -27.84 22.00 -7.09
C ALA A 16 -28.84 21.00 -6.50
N ILE A 17 -28.37 20.16 -5.57
CA ILE A 17 -29.20 19.20 -4.84
C ILE A 17 -29.85 19.97 -3.69
N PRO A 18 -31.19 19.94 -3.53
CA PRO A 18 -31.86 20.59 -2.41
C PRO A 18 -31.40 19.99 -1.08
N ALA A 19 -31.31 20.83 -0.04
CA ALA A 19 -30.87 20.42 1.29
C ALA A 19 -31.78 19.30 1.84
N VAL A 20 -31.24 18.09 1.93
CA VAL A 20 -31.91 16.96 2.57
C VAL A 20 -31.60 17.02 4.06
N THR A 21 -32.63 17.16 4.90
CA THR A 21 -32.53 16.97 6.34
C THR A 21 -32.20 15.50 6.61
N VAL A 22 -30.95 15.23 6.98
CA VAL A 22 -30.51 13.91 7.45
C VAL A 22 -31.01 13.78 8.89
N GLU A 23 -32.06 12.98 9.10
CA GLU A 23 -32.40 12.51 10.45
C GLU A 23 -31.16 11.79 11.01
N LYS A 24 -30.85 12.02 12.30
CA LYS A 24 -29.74 11.33 12.97
C LYS A 24 -29.94 9.82 12.84
N ALA A 25 -29.27 9.22 11.87
CA ALA A 25 -29.09 7.77 11.83
C ALA A 25 -28.44 7.34 13.14
N ASP A 26 -28.84 6.17 13.67
CA ASP A 26 -28.14 5.51 14.77
C ASP A 26 -26.63 5.62 14.51
N ALA A 27 -25.88 6.09 15.52
CA ALA A 27 -24.54 6.68 15.38
C ALA A 27 -23.43 5.72 14.88
N ASP A 28 -23.80 4.55 14.39
CA ASP A 28 -22.93 3.41 14.11
C ASP A 28 -23.07 2.83 12.68
N ASP A 29 -24.05 3.24 11.84
CA ASP A 29 -24.18 2.76 10.45
C ASP A 29 -24.17 3.88 9.39
N LEU A 30 -23.40 3.70 8.31
CA LEU A 30 -23.37 4.60 7.16
C LEU A 30 -24.52 4.27 6.21
N VAL A 31 -25.46 5.22 6.13
CA VAL A 31 -26.61 5.18 5.23
C VAL A 31 -26.34 6.06 4.01
N LEU A 32 -26.75 5.62 2.82
CA LEU A 32 -26.69 6.44 1.61
C LEU A 32 -27.67 7.61 1.71
N VAL A 33 -27.22 8.81 1.30
CA VAL A 33 -28.11 9.99 1.27
C VAL A 33 -29.23 9.75 0.25
N PRO A 34 -30.52 9.89 0.62
CA PRO A 34 -31.63 9.69 -0.30
C PRO A 34 -31.58 10.73 -1.42
N GLY A 35 -31.42 10.29 -2.66
CA GLY A 35 -31.28 11.18 -3.82
C GLY A 35 -30.71 10.50 -5.06
N SER A 36 -30.05 9.35 -4.90
CA SER A 36 -29.84 8.42 -6.01
C SER A 36 -31.13 7.62 -6.21
N PRO A 37 -31.66 7.45 -7.45
CA PRO A 37 -32.68 6.43 -7.70
C PRO A 37 -32.18 5.12 -7.11
N ALA A 38 -33.06 4.36 -6.43
CA ALA A 38 -32.74 3.15 -5.67
C ALA A 38 -31.56 2.42 -6.32
N ALA A 39 -30.36 2.64 -5.77
CA ALA A 39 -29.16 2.09 -6.36
C ALA A 39 -29.37 0.58 -6.42
N ALA A 40 -29.05 -0.05 -7.56
CA ALA A 40 -29.22 -1.49 -7.65
C ALA A 40 -28.53 -2.13 -6.43
N PRO A 41 -29.04 -3.21 -5.82
CA PRO A 41 -28.49 -3.75 -4.57
C PRO A 41 -26.96 -3.92 -4.58
N LEU A 42 -26.39 -4.20 -5.76
CA LEU A 42 -24.96 -4.28 -6.00
C LEU A 42 -24.21 -2.93 -5.89
N GLU A 43 -24.79 -1.84 -6.40
CA GLU A 43 -24.23 -0.49 -6.25
C GLU A 43 -24.30 0.01 -4.81
N GLU A 44 -25.32 -0.38 -4.05
CA GLU A 44 -25.39 -0.05 -2.63
C GLU A 44 -24.23 -0.70 -1.85
N LEU A 45 -24.00 -2.00 -2.05
CA LEU A 45 -22.87 -2.72 -1.42
C LEU A 45 -21.54 -2.06 -1.75
N ARG A 46 -21.34 -1.71 -3.03
CA ARG A 46 -20.14 -1.01 -3.50
C ARG A 46 -19.96 0.33 -2.78
N ASN A 47 -20.98 1.19 -2.81
CA ASN A 47 -20.86 2.56 -2.32
C ASN A 47 -20.74 2.62 -0.80
N ARG A 48 -21.50 1.79 -0.07
CA ARG A 48 -21.38 1.70 1.40
C ARG A 48 -20.03 1.11 1.80
N GLY A 49 -19.58 0.07 1.12
CA GLY A 49 -18.28 -0.55 1.39
C GLY A 49 -17.11 0.42 1.22
N LEU A 50 -17.08 1.17 0.12
CA LEU A 50 -16.07 2.21 -0.11
C LEU A 50 -16.20 3.38 0.87
N GLY A 51 -17.43 3.78 1.20
CA GLY A 51 -17.71 4.83 2.19
C GLY A 51 -17.18 4.48 3.58
N TYR A 52 -17.40 3.24 4.03
CA TYR A 52 -16.85 2.74 5.30
C TYR A 52 -15.32 2.78 5.34
N LEU A 53 -14.66 2.40 4.25
CA LEU A 53 -13.21 2.47 4.15
C LEU A 53 -12.73 3.92 4.24
N GLN A 54 -13.37 4.84 3.50
CA GLN A 54 -13.03 6.26 3.54
C GLN A 54 -13.22 6.87 4.94
N VAL A 55 -14.30 6.53 5.65
CA VAL A 55 -14.52 6.97 7.04
C VAL A 55 -13.46 6.40 7.97
N SER A 56 -13.06 5.14 7.77
CA SER A 56 -11.97 4.55 8.55
C SER A 56 -10.63 5.25 8.34
N ASP A 57 -10.37 5.74 7.14
CA ASP A 57 -9.14 6.46 6.79
C ASP A 57 -9.16 7.91 7.31
N ALA A 58 -10.34 8.52 7.44
CA ALA A 58 -10.51 9.93 7.82
C ALA A 58 -10.85 10.17 9.30
N THR A 59 -11.30 9.14 10.04
CA THR A 59 -11.76 9.32 11.42
C THR A 59 -10.61 9.52 12.40
N ALA A 60 -10.76 10.47 13.32
CA ALA A 60 -9.84 10.67 14.44
C ALA A 60 -10.06 9.67 15.59
N GLN A 61 -11.18 8.93 15.59
CA GLN A 61 -11.51 7.96 16.63
C GLN A 61 -10.88 6.60 16.34
N ALA A 62 -9.64 6.42 16.78
CA ALA A 62 -8.84 5.22 16.52
C ALA A 62 -9.52 3.89 16.94
N SER A 63 -10.36 3.91 18.00
CA SER A 63 -11.07 2.73 18.50
C SER A 63 -12.12 2.18 17.53
N ARG A 64 -12.67 3.02 16.64
CA ARG A 64 -13.70 2.62 15.66
C ARG A 64 -13.13 2.19 14.31
N ILE A 65 -11.84 2.42 14.06
CA ILE A 65 -11.17 2.06 12.79
C ILE A 65 -11.32 0.56 12.47
N PRO A 66 -11.08 -0.38 13.42
CA PRO A 66 -11.23 -1.81 13.11
C PRO A 66 -12.66 -2.19 12.71
N GLU A 67 -13.66 -1.60 13.36
CA GLU A 67 -15.07 -1.85 13.07
C GLU A 67 -15.45 -1.37 11.67
N TYR A 68 -15.10 -0.12 11.32
CA TYR A 68 -15.40 0.42 9.98
C TYR A 68 -14.65 -0.35 8.88
N ARG A 69 -13.41 -0.76 9.13
CA ARG A 69 -12.65 -1.59 8.18
C ARG A 69 -13.29 -2.97 7.99
N ALA A 70 -13.79 -3.59 9.06
CA ALA A 70 -14.49 -4.87 8.99
C ALA A 70 -15.82 -4.75 8.20
N LYS A 71 -16.60 -3.70 8.45
CA LYS A 71 -17.84 -3.42 7.70
C LYS A 71 -17.56 -3.16 6.22
N ALA A 72 -16.52 -2.37 5.92
CA ALA A 72 -16.06 -2.16 4.54
C ALA A 72 -15.71 -3.49 3.86
N GLU A 73 -14.90 -4.32 4.51
CA GLU A 73 -14.48 -5.61 3.95
C GLU A 73 -15.67 -6.53 3.69
N GLN A 74 -16.60 -6.64 4.64
CA GLN A 74 -17.79 -7.48 4.50
C GLN A 74 -18.63 -7.11 3.27
N LEU A 75 -18.94 -5.82 3.12
CA LEU A 75 -19.78 -5.31 2.03
C LEU A 75 -19.09 -5.46 0.66
N LEU A 76 -17.79 -5.15 0.59
CA LEU A 76 -17.01 -5.26 -0.63
C LEU A 76 -16.81 -6.72 -1.05
N LEU A 77 -16.61 -7.64 -0.10
CA LEU A 77 -16.57 -9.09 -0.39
C LEU A 77 -17.94 -9.63 -0.81
N GLN A 78 -19.03 -9.08 -0.29
CA GLN A 78 -20.37 -9.44 -0.74
C GLN A 78 -20.62 -8.96 -2.17
N PHE A 79 -20.25 -7.71 -2.48
CA PHE A 79 -20.28 -7.19 -3.86
C PHE A 79 -19.56 -8.11 -4.85
N LYS A 80 -18.37 -8.61 -4.50
CA LYS A 80 -17.62 -9.56 -5.35
C LYS A 80 -18.33 -10.91 -5.49
N ARG A 81 -18.91 -11.43 -4.41
CA ARG A 81 -19.69 -12.70 -4.41
C ARG A 81 -20.93 -12.59 -5.28
N ASP A 82 -21.57 -11.42 -5.30
CA ASP A 82 -22.77 -11.14 -6.08
C ASP A 82 -22.47 -10.79 -7.55
N GLY A 83 -21.22 -11.01 -8.00
CA GLY A 83 -20.80 -10.86 -9.40
C GLY A 83 -20.29 -9.45 -9.77
N GLY A 84 -20.13 -8.56 -8.79
CA GLY A 84 -19.61 -7.21 -8.98
C GLY A 84 -18.18 -7.17 -9.52
N LYS A 85 -17.96 -6.33 -10.54
CA LYS A 85 -16.65 -6.11 -11.15
C LYS A 85 -16.31 -4.63 -11.10
N ASP A 86 -15.40 -4.26 -10.20
CA ASP A 86 -14.93 -2.90 -10.05
C ASP A 86 -13.51 -2.88 -9.50
N SER A 87 -12.59 -2.25 -10.24
CA SER A 87 -11.17 -2.16 -9.89
C SER A 87 -10.91 -1.35 -8.61
N GLU A 88 -11.78 -0.39 -8.29
CA GLU A 88 -11.70 0.40 -7.06
C GLU A 88 -12.03 -0.47 -5.84
N VAL A 89 -13.02 -1.35 -5.98
CA VAL A 89 -13.35 -2.36 -4.95
C VAL A 89 -12.20 -3.34 -4.78
N ASP A 90 -11.60 -3.80 -5.88
CA ASP A 90 -10.45 -4.70 -5.83
C ASP A 90 -9.25 -4.05 -5.13
N ALA A 91 -8.98 -2.77 -5.39
CA ALA A 91 -7.95 -2.00 -4.69
C ALA A 91 -8.27 -1.77 -3.21
N ALA A 92 -9.54 -1.48 -2.88
CA ALA A 92 -10.00 -1.28 -1.51
C ALA A 92 -9.85 -2.57 -0.67
N LEU A 93 -10.24 -3.72 -1.22
CA LEU A 93 -10.05 -5.02 -0.57
C LEU A 93 -8.57 -5.35 -0.36
N ALA A 94 -7.70 -5.06 -1.35
CA ALA A 94 -6.26 -5.24 -1.20
C ALA A 94 -5.69 -4.38 -0.05
N ARG A 95 -6.17 -3.14 0.13
CA ARG A 95 -5.78 -2.28 1.26
C ARG A 95 -6.31 -2.76 2.61
N LEU A 96 -7.56 -3.24 2.64
CA LEU A 96 -8.19 -3.75 3.86
C LEU A 96 -7.51 -5.02 4.36
N GLN A 97 -7.09 -5.88 3.44
CA GLN A 97 -6.44 -7.16 3.72
C GLN A 97 -4.92 -7.04 3.88
N TRP A 98 -4.36 -5.84 3.70
CA TRP A 98 -2.93 -5.60 3.82
C TRP A 98 -2.41 -5.96 5.21
N GLY A 99 -1.43 -6.86 5.29
CA GLY A 99 -0.80 -7.31 6.53
C GLY A 99 -1.64 -8.24 7.41
N VAL A 100 -2.83 -8.66 6.97
CA VAL A 100 -3.70 -9.58 7.73
C VAL A 100 -3.55 -11.02 7.25
N ASP A 101 -3.57 -11.23 5.93
CA ASP A 101 -3.43 -12.55 5.31
C ASP A 101 -2.67 -12.41 3.98
N PRO A 102 -1.38 -12.78 3.95
CA PRO A 102 -0.55 -12.72 2.75
C PRO A 102 -1.17 -13.47 1.55
N GLN A 103 -1.89 -14.58 1.77
CA GLN A 103 -2.50 -15.34 0.68
C GLN A 103 -3.70 -14.62 0.07
N LYS A 104 -4.48 -13.89 0.88
CA LYS A 104 -5.55 -13.02 0.34
C LYS A 104 -4.97 -11.86 -0.45
N MET A 105 -3.92 -11.21 0.06
CA MET A 105 -3.24 -10.12 -0.65
C MET A 105 -2.73 -10.57 -2.03
N LEU A 106 -2.06 -11.72 -2.08
CA LEU A 106 -1.57 -12.30 -3.33
C LEU A 106 -2.72 -12.57 -4.30
N ARG A 107 -3.79 -13.23 -3.86
CA ARG A 107 -4.96 -13.53 -4.72
C ARG A 107 -5.62 -12.27 -5.27
N SER A 108 -5.87 -11.27 -4.42
CA SER A 108 -6.50 -10.01 -4.83
C SER A 108 -5.63 -9.25 -5.83
N ALA A 109 -4.32 -9.13 -5.57
CA ALA A 109 -3.41 -8.45 -6.49
C ALA A 109 -3.20 -9.21 -7.80
N GLN A 110 -3.17 -10.55 -7.78
CA GLN A 110 -3.14 -11.38 -8.99
C GLN A 110 -4.38 -11.17 -9.86
N ALA A 111 -5.57 -11.05 -9.25
CA ALA A 111 -6.80 -10.77 -9.99
C ALA A 111 -6.75 -9.43 -10.72
N VAL A 112 -6.19 -8.40 -10.09
CA VAL A 112 -6.02 -7.06 -10.70
C VAL A 112 -5.05 -7.09 -11.88
N VAL A 113 -3.95 -7.83 -11.77
CA VAL A 113 -2.97 -7.97 -12.87
C VAL A 113 -3.52 -8.81 -14.03
N ALA A 114 -4.39 -9.79 -13.75
CA ALA A 114 -5.01 -10.63 -14.77
C ALA A 114 -6.20 -9.97 -15.49
N ALA A 115 -6.77 -8.89 -14.95
CA ALA A 115 -7.90 -8.21 -15.54
C ALA A 115 -7.51 -7.40 -16.80
N LYS A 116 -8.33 -7.49 -17.86
CA LYS A 116 -8.07 -6.85 -19.16
C LYS A 116 -8.19 -5.32 -19.12
N ASN A 117 -9.05 -4.79 -18.25
CA ASN A 117 -9.38 -3.37 -18.16
C ASN A 117 -9.06 -2.83 -16.76
N THR A 118 -7.78 -2.83 -16.40
CA THR A 118 -7.28 -2.30 -15.13
C THR A 118 -6.70 -0.92 -15.35
N SER A 119 -6.99 0.03 -14.44
CA SER A 119 -6.36 1.34 -14.51
C SER A 119 -4.84 1.23 -14.27
N PRO A 120 -4.00 2.08 -14.88
CA PRO A 120 -2.55 2.05 -14.66
C PRO A 120 -2.16 2.14 -13.18
N GLU A 121 -2.93 2.91 -12.39
CA GLU A 121 -2.72 3.02 -10.96
C GLU A 121 -3.07 1.75 -10.18
N ALA A 122 -4.21 1.11 -10.49
CA ALA A 122 -4.58 -0.15 -9.85
C ALA A 122 -3.55 -1.24 -10.20
N TRP A 123 -3.08 -1.25 -11.44
CA TRP A 123 -2.02 -2.16 -11.88
C TRP A 123 -0.70 -1.90 -11.15
N ALA A 124 -0.30 -0.63 -10.99
CA ALA A 124 0.91 -0.27 -10.24
C ALA A 124 0.81 -0.65 -8.75
N THR A 125 -0.35 -0.42 -8.15
CA THR A 125 -0.63 -0.81 -6.77
C THR A 125 -0.55 -2.33 -6.61
N ALA A 126 -1.15 -3.09 -7.54
CA ALA A 126 -1.10 -4.56 -7.51
C ALA A 126 0.32 -5.11 -7.70
N CYS A 127 1.13 -4.52 -8.58
CA CYS A 127 2.54 -4.89 -8.71
C CYS A 127 3.31 -4.66 -7.41
N PHE A 128 3.12 -3.50 -6.75
CA PHE A 128 3.74 -3.21 -5.46
C PHE A 128 3.26 -4.19 -4.39
N THR A 129 1.97 -4.51 -4.33
CA THR A 129 1.42 -5.51 -3.40
C THR A 129 2.05 -6.88 -3.62
N LEU A 130 2.14 -7.36 -4.86
CA LEU A 130 2.74 -8.67 -5.14
C LEU A 130 4.21 -8.71 -4.74
N GLY A 131 5.00 -7.70 -5.15
CA GLY A 131 6.41 -7.60 -4.78
C GLY A 131 6.61 -7.52 -3.26
N GLY A 132 5.83 -6.65 -2.61
CA GLY A 132 5.67 -6.50 -1.16
C GLY A 132 5.47 -7.82 -0.45
N THR A 133 4.38 -8.49 -0.78
CA THR A 133 3.94 -9.69 -0.07
C THR A 133 4.87 -10.88 -0.34
N TYR A 134 5.38 -11.07 -1.57
CA TYR A 134 6.36 -12.13 -1.81
C TYR A 134 7.66 -11.89 -1.06
N TYR A 135 8.11 -10.64 -0.94
CA TYR A 135 9.27 -10.27 -0.16
C TYR A 135 9.08 -10.57 1.33
N GLU A 136 7.95 -10.16 1.92
CA GLU A 136 7.60 -10.44 3.32
C GLU A 136 7.48 -11.95 3.60
N LEU A 137 7.05 -12.74 2.61
CA LEU A 137 6.99 -14.19 2.68
C LEU A 137 8.36 -14.88 2.47
N ASN A 138 9.46 -14.12 2.41
CA ASN A 138 10.81 -14.62 2.13
C ASN A 138 10.90 -15.43 0.82
N ARG A 139 10.19 -14.96 -0.21
CA ARG A 139 10.14 -15.52 -1.57
C ARG A 139 10.73 -14.53 -2.58
N PRO A 140 12.05 -14.27 -2.53
CA PRO A 140 12.70 -13.22 -3.31
C PRO A 140 12.66 -13.47 -4.83
N ALA A 141 12.68 -14.73 -5.25
CA ALA A 141 12.58 -15.10 -6.66
C ALA A 141 11.24 -14.68 -7.27
N GLU A 142 10.14 -14.87 -6.53
CA GLU A 142 8.81 -14.40 -6.95
C GLU A 142 8.63 -12.90 -6.77
N ALA A 143 9.25 -12.29 -5.75
CA ALA A 143 9.13 -10.85 -5.48
C ALA A 143 9.76 -9.99 -6.58
N ARG A 144 10.99 -10.35 -7.00
CA ARG A 144 11.80 -9.57 -7.95
C ARG A 144 11.04 -9.09 -9.20
N PRO A 145 10.39 -9.94 -10.00
CA PRO A 145 9.74 -9.50 -11.24
C PRO A 145 8.59 -8.51 -11.00
N TRP A 146 7.98 -8.52 -9.82
CA TRP A 146 6.95 -7.56 -9.42
C TRP A 146 7.55 -6.26 -8.89
N LEU A 147 8.67 -6.33 -8.15
CA LEU A 147 9.42 -5.16 -7.71
C LEU A 147 10.03 -4.39 -8.89
N GLU A 148 10.57 -5.08 -9.89
CA GLU A 148 11.08 -4.46 -11.12
C GLU A 148 9.96 -3.73 -11.88
N ARG A 149 8.80 -4.36 -12.05
CA ARG A 149 7.61 -3.71 -12.64
C ARG A 149 7.19 -2.49 -11.83
N THR A 150 7.15 -2.63 -10.51
CA THR A 150 6.80 -1.52 -9.62
C THR A 150 7.77 -0.36 -9.79
N LEU A 151 9.06 -0.62 -9.94
CA LEU A 151 10.07 0.40 -10.15
C LEU A 151 9.84 1.21 -11.43
N THR A 152 9.37 0.56 -12.51
CA THR A 152 9.03 1.27 -13.77
C THR A 152 7.84 2.22 -13.63
N LEU A 153 6.97 2.00 -12.65
CA LEU A 153 5.72 2.75 -12.46
C LEU A 153 5.83 3.79 -11.34
N ARG A 154 6.45 3.39 -10.23
CA ARG A 154 6.53 4.11 -8.96
C ARG A 154 7.88 3.80 -8.29
N PRO A 155 8.97 4.45 -8.71
CA PRO A 155 10.26 4.29 -8.07
C PRO A 155 10.22 4.89 -6.67
N THR A 156 10.48 4.07 -5.65
CA THR A 156 10.52 4.51 -4.25
C THR A 156 11.72 3.88 -3.55
N ALA A 157 12.19 4.51 -2.47
CA ALA A 157 13.29 3.98 -1.67
C ALA A 157 13.00 2.56 -1.13
N GLU A 158 11.75 2.27 -0.76
CA GLU A 158 11.32 0.94 -0.30
C GLU A 158 11.52 -0.12 -1.38
N VAL A 159 11.08 0.15 -2.61
CA VAL A 159 11.17 -0.80 -3.72
C VAL A 159 12.63 -1.07 -4.07
N TYR A 160 13.48 -0.03 -4.06
CA TYR A 160 14.93 -0.21 -4.25
C TYR A 160 15.57 -1.03 -3.13
N TYR A 161 15.17 -0.82 -1.86
CA TYR A 161 15.65 -1.62 -0.74
C TYR A 161 15.26 -3.10 -0.89
N MET A 162 13.98 -3.40 -1.13
CA MET A 162 13.50 -4.77 -1.30
C MET A 162 14.15 -5.46 -2.51
N LEU A 163 14.32 -4.72 -3.61
CA LEU A 163 14.99 -5.22 -4.80
C LEU A 163 16.47 -5.50 -4.52
N SER A 164 17.16 -4.67 -3.74
CA SER A 164 18.56 -4.92 -3.36
C SER A 164 18.75 -6.25 -2.64
N ASP A 165 17.83 -6.57 -1.75
CA ASP A 165 17.84 -7.81 -0.97
C ASP A 165 17.51 -9.02 -1.86
N CYS A 166 16.50 -8.88 -2.74
CA CYS A 166 16.19 -9.92 -3.73
C CYS A 166 17.36 -10.18 -4.69
N LEU A 167 18.09 -9.15 -5.10
CA LEU A 167 19.27 -9.26 -5.97
C LEU A 167 20.46 -9.91 -5.26
N ASP A 168 20.68 -9.61 -3.98
CA ASP A 168 21.74 -10.28 -3.19
C ASP A 168 21.43 -11.76 -2.98
N PHE A 169 20.16 -12.12 -2.76
CA PHE A 169 19.74 -13.53 -2.74
C PHE A 169 20.01 -14.24 -4.08
N GLY A 170 19.81 -13.55 -5.20
CA GLY A 170 20.13 -14.04 -6.54
C GLY A 170 21.63 -14.08 -6.87
N GLY A 171 22.51 -13.62 -5.98
CA GLY A 171 23.95 -13.54 -6.22
C GLY A 171 24.39 -12.36 -7.11
N GLU A 172 23.47 -11.47 -7.50
CA GLU A 172 23.73 -10.30 -8.34
C GLU A 172 24.28 -9.13 -7.51
N ARG A 173 25.44 -9.37 -6.89
CA ARG A 173 26.08 -8.49 -5.90
C ARG A 173 26.21 -7.03 -6.34
N ALA A 174 26.67 -6.79 -7.57
CA ALA A 174 26.85 -5.43 -8.08
C ALA A 174 25.51 -4.68 -8.22
N ALA A 175 24.49 -5.35 -8.75
CA ALA A 175 23.16 -4.78 -8.90
C ALA A 175 22.50 -4.53 -7.54
N ALA A 176 22.68 -5.45 -6.58
CA ALA A 176 22.21 -5.29 -5.21
C ALA A 176 22.78 -4.03 -4.55
N ILE A 177 24.10 -3.80 -4.64
CA ILE A 177 24.75 -2.60 -4.09
C ILE A 177 24.18 -1.34 -4.72
N GLN A 178 23.99 -1.31 -6.04
CA GLN A 178 23.42 -0.14 -6.72
C GLN A 178 21.98 0.14 -6.27
N ALA A 179 21.15 -0.89 -6.13
CA ALA A 179 19.80 -0.74 -5.63
C ALA A 179 19.78 -0.23 -4.17
N ALA A 180 20.62 -0.78 -3.28
CA ALA A 180 20.72 -0.32 -1.90
C ALA A 180 21.22 1.13 -1.79
N ARG A 181 22.19 1.52 -2.64
CA ARG A 181 22.66 2.89 -2.75
C ARG A 181 21.52 3.83 -3.13
N ARG A 182 20.71 3.44 -4.11
CA ARG A 182 19.57 4.25 -4.54
C ARG A 182 18.50 4.38 -3.45
N ALA A 183 18.27 3.34 -2.65
CA ALA A 183 17.40 3.41 -1.48
C ALA A 183 17.93 4.43 -0.45
N CYS A 184 19.23 4.43 -0.17
CA CYS A 184 19.88 5.39 0.73
C CYS A 184 19.83 6.83 0.23
N GLU A 185 19.98 7.06 -1.08
CA GLU A 185 19.90 8.39 -1.68
C GLU A 185 18.49 8.97 -1.61
N LEU A 186 17.47 8.15 -1.87
CA LEU A 186 16.08 8.58 -1.87
C LEU A 186 15.51 8.79 -0.46
N ALA A 187 16.02 8.07 0.53
CA ALA A 187 15.58 8.19 1.92
C ALA A 187 16.77 8.09 2.88
N PRO A 188 17.59 9.16 2.96
CA PRO A 188 18.84 9.17 3.71
C PRO A 188 18.68 9.10 5.23
N ASP A 189 17.45 9.26 5.72
CA ASP A 189 17.04 9.29 7.13
C ASP A 189 16.55 7.92 7.64
N ARG A 190 16.63 6.88 6.81
CA ARG A 190 16.18 5.51 7.13
C ARG A 190 17.39 4.63 7.48
N PRO A 191 17.61 4.30 8.78
CA PRO A 191 18.74 3.48 9.19
C PRO A 191 18.84 2.15 8.43
N ARG A 192 17.71 1.45 8.25
CA ARG A 192 17.67 0.14 7.56
C ARG A 192 18.23 0.16 6.14
N TYR A 193 18.12 1.28 5.41
CA TYR A 193 18.63 1.35 4.04
C TYR A 193 20.15 1.49 4.06
N CYS A 194 20.66 2.34 4.97
CA CYS A 194 22.10 2.50 5.20
C CYS A 194 22.73 1.18 5.67
N ASP A 195 22.06 0.48 6.59
CA ASP A 195 22.48 -0.83 7.09
C ASP A 195 22.55 -1.89 5.98
N GLN A 196 21.55 -1.95 5.10
CA GLN A 196 21.57 -2.85 3.94
C GLN A 196 22.73 -2.55 2.98
N LEU A 197 23.00 -1.26 2.70
CA LEU A 197 24.14 -0.89 1.87
C LEU A 197 25.47 -1.31 2.52
N ILE A 198 25.64 -1.07 3.83
CA ILE A 198 26.82 -1.51 4.59
C ILE A 198 26.98 -3.03 4.54
N HIS A 199 25.88 -3.78 4.72
CA HIS A 199 25.88 -5.24 4.65
C HIS A 199 26.40 -5.74 3.29
N LEU A 200 25.87 -5.17 2.20
CA LEU A 200 26.24 -5.56 0.85
C LEU A 200 27.67 -5.16 0.49
N LEU A 201 28.13 -3.97 0.89
CA LEU A 201 29.51 -3.52 0.70
C LEU A 201 30.50 -4.38 1.49
N THR A 202 30.18 -4.73 2.74
CA THR A 202 30.99 -5.60 3.59
C THR A 202 31.18 -6.98 2.96
N LYS A 203 30.09 -7.60 2.51
CA LYS A 203 30.15 -8.89 1.80
C LYS A 203 30.89 -8.77 0.44
N ALA A 204 31.02 -7.57 -0.14
CA ALA A 204 31.80 -7.32 -1.37
C ALA A 204 33.28 -7.01 -1.12
N GLY A 205 33.69 -6.80 0.14
CA GLY A 205 35.04 -6.37 0.49
C GLY A 205 35.32 -4.88 0.27
N GLU A 206 34.28 -4.08 0.00
CA GLU A 206 34.37 -2.64 -0.28
C GLU A 206 34.40 -1.82 1.03
N PHE A 207 35.44 -2.02 1.84
CA PHE A 207 35.50 -1.48 3.21
C PHE A 207 35.67 0.04 3.27
N ALA A 208 36.24 0.67 2.24
CA ALA A 208 36.47 2.12 2.24
C ALA A 208 35.17 2.90 2.42
N GLU A 209 34.10 2.52 1.72
CA GLU A 209 32.81 3.18 1.86
C GLU A 209 32.10 2.80 3.17
N VAL A 210 32.25 1.55 3.64
CA VAL A 210 31.69 1.10 4.92
C VAL A 210 32.16 1.97 6.08
N GLU A 211 33.44 2.32 6.12
CA GLU A 211 34.01 3.18 7.18
C GLU A 211 33.43 4.60 7.17
N THR A 212 32.96 5.09 6.01
CA THR A 212 32.24 6.37 5.94
C THR A 212 30.77 6.26 6.38
N LEU A 213 30.13 5.12 6.12
CA LEU A 213 28.70 4.93 6.38
C LEU A 213 28.40 4.49 7.82
N ARG A 214 29.32 3.78 8.47
CA ARG A 214 29.12 3.23 9.82
C ARG A 214 28.84 4.32 10.89
N PRO A 215 29.59 5.44 10.96
CA PRO A 215 29.28 6.52 11.90
C PRO A 215 27.91 7.13 11.62
N ARG A 216 27.58 7.35 10.34
CA ARG A 216 26.28 7.88 9.92
C ARG A 216 25.12 6.95 10.33
N LEU A 217 25.26 5.64 10.16
CA LEU A 217 24.25 4.68 10.62
C LEU A 217 24.03 4.80 12.13
N HIS A 218 25.11 4.90 12.91
CA HIS A 218 25.02 5.07 14.36
C HIS A 218 24.24 6.32 14.74
N GLU A 219 24.56 7.46 14.13
CA GLU A 219 23.84 8.73 14.35
C GLU A 219 22.36 8.62 13.99
N LEU A 220 22.02 8.01 12.84
CA LEU A 220 20.64 7.81 12.40
C LEU A 220 19.83 6.96 13.38
N ILE A 221 20.43 5.89 13.93
CA ILE A 221 19.79 5.04 14.94
C ILE A 221 19.54 5.83 16.22
N GLN A 222 20.53 6.59 16.71
CA GLN A 222 20.37 7.39 17.93
C GLN A 222 19.30 8.48 17.76
N TYR A 223 19.29 9.15 16.61
CA TYR A 223 18.27 10.15 16.28
C TYR A 223 16.87 9.53 16.27
N ARG A 224 16.68 8.40 15.56
CA ARG A 224 15.40 7.69 15.49
C ARG A 224 14.89 7.26 16.87
N ARG A 225 15.76 6.73 17.73
CA ARG A 225 15.39 6.35 19.11
C ARG A 225 14.90 7.52 19.95
N ARG A 226 15.40 8.74 19.72
CA ARG A 226 14.96 9.95 20.44
C ARG A 226 13.64 10.49 19.91
N VAL A 227 13.42 10.43 18.60
CA VAL A 227 12.25 11.02 17.94
C VAL A 227 11.04 10.08 17.98
N ASP A 228 11.27 8.76 17.89
CA ASP A 228 10.23 7.73 17.85
C ASP A 228 10.72 6.49 18.63
N PRO A 229 10.69 6.54 19.98
CA PRO A 229 11.16 5.43 20.80
C PRO A 229 10.30 4.18 20.55
N PRO A 230 10.90 2.98 20.47
CA PRO A 230 10.13 1.75 20.30
C PRO A 230 9.11 1.61 21.44
N ARG A 231 7.86 1.31 21.08
CA ARG A 231 6.75 1.06 22.02
C ARG A 231 6.95 -0.22 22.82
#